data_AF-A0A4Q8AC48-F1
#
_entry.id   AF-A0A4Q8AC48-F1
#
_cell.length_a   1.000
_cell.length_b   1.000
_cell.length_c   1.000
_cell.angle_alpha   90.00
_cell.angle_beta   90.00
_cell.angle_gamma   90.00
#
_symmetry.space_group_name_H-M   'P 1'
#
loop_
_entity.id
_entity.type
_entity.pdbx_description
1 polymer ?
#
loop_
_entity_poly.entity_id
_entity_poly.type
_entity_poly.pdbx_seq_one_letter_code
_entity_poly.pdbx_strand_id
1 'polypeptide(L)'
;MEPSSDARDVMTERTLADLIEAARQRDTKPLSYDSLSKLCGGKPSPQRLNQYATGVLKNFPDPDSLRGLSRGTGHSIETLLRAAARSLGLTVGDDNDSAIIVAGASELPDSARDAVKSVVQELVQLASEARHAKDPRTEEPPHDQQAAVGSNHAGQEQKTGPLMDPTWQEYRETKTTSAADDAEAIIRQSRKDQERRPAE
;
A
#
# COMPACT_ATOMS: atom_id res chain seq x y z
N MET A 1 -20.94 -24.10 25.79
CA MET A 1 -19.67 -24.34 25.09
C MET A 1 -19.47 -23.15 24.18
N GLU A 2 -18.94 -22.08 24.76
CA GLU A 2 -18.70 -20.81 24.06
C GLU A 2 -17.54 -21.03 23.08
N PRO A 3 -17.65 -20.66 21.80
CA PRO A 3 -16.50 -20.71 20.91
C PRO A 3 -15.46 -19.69 21.40
N SER A 4 -14.28 -20.18 21.74
CA SER A 4 -13.15 -19.41 22.27
C SER A 4 -12.92 -18.12 21.49
N SER A 5 -13.01 -16.99 22.21
CA SER A 5 -12.76 -15.62 21.71
C SER A 5 -11.36 -15.45 21.11
N ASP A 6 -10.40 -16.29 21.53
CA ASP A 6 -9.01 -16.23 21.08
C ASP A 6 -8.82 -16.51 19.58
N ALA A 7 -9.71 -17.29 18.95
CA ALA A 7 -9.55 -17.62 17.53
C ALA A 7 -9.96 -16.47 16.59
N ARG A 8 -10.81 -15.55 17.06
CA ARG A 8 -11.25 -14.39 16.28
C ARG A 8 -10.21 -13.29 16.32
N ASP A 9 -9.58 -13.08 17.48
CA ASP A 9 -8.59 -12.02 17.70
C ASP A 9 -7.31 -12.19 16.84
N VAL A 10 -6.89 -13.44 16.60
CA VAL A 10 -5.71 -13.76 15.78
C VAL A 10 -5.95 -13.61 14.27
N MET A 11 -7.22 -13.51 13.82
CA MET A 11 -7.51 -13.18 12.42
C MET A 11 -7.47 -11.66 12.17
N THR A 12 -7.58 -10.86 13.22
CA THR A 12 -7.89 -9.43 13.10
C THR A 12 -6.66 -8.55 12.88
N GLU A 13 -5.47 -8.93 13.38
CA GLU A 13 -4.24 -8.14 13.17
C GLU A 13 -3.45 -8.54 11.92
N ARG A 14 -3.99 -9.41 11.06
CA ARG A 14 -3.25 -9.93 9.91
C ARG A 14 -2.87 -8.83 8.94
N THR A 15 -1.59 -8.78 8.64
CA THR A 15 -0.98 -7.91 7.64
C THR A 15 -1.11 -8.52 6.25
N LEU A 16 -0.82 -7.72 5.20
CA LEU A 16 -0.82 -8.24 3.84
C LEU A 16 0.17 -9.40 3.65
N ALA A 17 1.31 -9.35 4.35
CA ALA A 17 2.31 -10.42 4.33
C ALA A 17 1.73 -11.74 4.88
N ASP A 18 1.03 -11.67 6.01
CA ASP A 18 0.42 -12.84 6.64
C ASP A 18 -0.61 -13.51 5.73
N LEU A 19 -1.42 -12.72 5.02
CA LEU A 19 -2.42 -13.25 4.09
C LEU A 19 -1.75 -13.93 2.87
N ILE A 20 -0.64 -13.39 2.39
CA ILE A 20 0.11 -13.98 1.28
C ILE A 20 0.79 -15.27 1.73
N GLU A 21 1.44 -15.29 2.88
CA GLU A 21 2.08 -16.50 3.42
C GLU A 21 1.06 -17.59 3.76
N ALA A 22 -0.08 -17.24 4.35
CA ALA A 22 -1.17 -18.18 4.58
C ALA A 22 -1.69 -18.77 3.26
N ALA A 23 -1.83 -17.95 2.21
CA ALA A 23 -2.23 -18.44 0.89
C ALA A 23 -1.19 -19.37 0.24
N ARG A 24 0.11 -19.15 0.52
CA ARG A 24 1.19 -20.03 0.05
C ARG A 24 1.22 -21.37 0.76
N GLN A 25 0.89 -21.39 2.04
CA GLN A 25 0.93 -22.57 2.90
C GLN A 25 -0.39 -23.34 2.97
N ARG A 26 -1.41 -22.93 2.20
CA ARG A 26 -2.77 -23.48 2.22
C ARG A 26 -2.84 -24.97 1.89
N ASP A 27 -1.98 -25.46 1.00
CA ASP A 27 -1.96 -26.85 0.54
C ASP A 27 -0.83 -27.65 1.19
N THR A 28 -0.86 -28.99 1.03
CA THR A 28 0.16 -29.91 1.55
C THR A 28 1.58 -29.61 1.07
N LYS A 29 1.72 -28.87 -0.03
CA LYS A 29 3.00 -28.38 -0.55
C LYS A 29 2.95 -26.85 -0.67
N PRO A 30 3.93 -26.12 -0.10
CA PRO A 30 3.95 -24.67 -0.18
C PRO A 30 4.12 -24.19 -1.62
N LEU A 31 3.33 -23.21 -2.01
CA LEU A 31 3.38 -22.59 -3.33
C LEU A 31 4.59 -21.67 -3.45
N SER A 32 5.24 -21.72 -4.61
CA SER A 32 6.21 -20.69 -5.02
C SER A 32 5.48 -19.38 -5.34
N TYR A 33 6.19 -18.25 -5.27
CA TYR A 33 5.62 -16.96 -5.69
C TYR A 33 5.23 -16.94 -7.18
N ASP A 34 5.89 -17.74 -8.03
CA ASP A 34 5.51 -17.91 -9.43
C ASP A 34 4.15 -18.61 -9.57
N SER A 35 3.97 -19.70 -8.83
CA SER A 35 2.71 -20.42 -8.76
C SER A 35 1.58 -19.55 -8.22
N LEU A 36 1.84 -18.78 -7.16
CA LEU A 36 0.84 -17.87 -6.60
C LEU A 36 0.51 -16.71 -7.56
N SER A 37 1.50 -16.14 -8.27
CA SER A 37 1.26 -15.11 -9.27
C SER A 37 0.34 -15.62 -10.39
N LYS A 38 0.52 -16.86 -10.83
CA LYS A 38 -0.39 -17.51 -11.81
C LYS A 38 -1.81 -17.62 -11.27
N LEU A 39 -1.99 -18.01 -10.00
CA LEU A 39 -3.31 -18.02 -9.35
C LEU A 39 -3.94 -16.62 -9.25
N CYS A 40 -3.12 -15.58 -9.09
CA CYS A 40 -3.57 -14.19 -9.12
C CYS A 40 -3.89 -13.68 -10.55
N GLY A 41 -3.65 -14.48 -11.60
CA GLY A 41 -3.82 -14.07 -13.00
C GLY A 41 -2.65 -13.25 -13.56
N GLY A 42 -1.43 -13.41 -13.01
CA GLY A 42 -0.21 -12.75 -13.46
C GLY A 42 0.04 -11.36 -12.86
N LYS A 43 -0.91 -10.84 -12.07
CA LYS A 43 -0.79 -9.58 -11.33
C LYS A 43 -1.22 -9.81 -9.88
N PRO A 44 -0.42 -9.47 -8.86
CA PRO A 44 0.95 -8.96 -8.93
C PRO A 44 1.96 -10.00 -9.45
N SER A 45 3.12 -9.54 -9.91
CA SER A 45 4.21 -10.40 -10.39
C SER A 45 4.87 -11.19 -9.24
N PRO A 46 5.61 -12.27 -9.51
CA PRO A 46 6.26 -13.07 -8.46
C PRO A 46 7.21 -12.26 -7.58
N GLN A 47 7.99 -11.35 -8.18
CA GLN A 47 8.89 -10.46 -7.45
C GLN A 47 8.12 -9.51 -6.53
N ARG A 48 6.98 -8.99 -7.01
CA ARG A 48 6.16 -8.06 -6.23
C ARG A 48 5.40 -8.77 -5.10
N LEU A 49 4.97 -10.02 -5.31
CA LEU A 49 4.45 -10.88 -4.24
C LEU A 49 5.50 -11.11 -3.16
N ASN A 50 6.74 -11.41 -3.54
CA ASN A 50 7.83 -11.56 -2.57
C ASN A 50 8.08 -10.26 -1.79
N GLN A 51 8.03 -9.10 -2.45
CA GLN A 51 8.13 -7.79 -1.78
C GLN A 51 7.00 -7.56 -0.78
N TYR A 52 5.77 -7.92 -1.12
CA TYR A 52 4.62 -7.80 -0.21
C TYR A 52 4.70 -8.77 0.97
N ALA A 53 5.33 -9.94 0.79
CA ALA A 53 5.44 -10.96 1.83
C ALA A 53 6.63 -10.75 2.79
N THR A 54 7.75 -10.20 2.29
CA THR A 54 9.01 -10.13 3.06
C THR A 54 9.46 -8.71 3.36
N GLY A 55 8.96 -7.72 2.61
CA GLY A 55 9.37 -6.33 2.71
C GLY A 55 8.39 -5.47 3.49
N VAL A 56 8.86 -4.29 3.91
CA VAL A 56 8.00 -3.24 4.44
C VAL A 56 7.20 -2.65 3.28
N LEU A 57 5.87 -2.72 3.37
CA LEU A 57 4.98 -2.13 2.39
C LEU A 57 5.11 -0.60 2.48
N LYS A 58 5.45 0.06 1.36
CA LYS A 58 5.60 1.53 1.30
C LYS A 58 4.38 2.23 0.73
N ASN A 59 3.65 1.55 -0.14
CA ASN A 59 2.49 2.06 -0.85
C ASN A 59 1.44 0.95 -0.93
N PHE A 60 0.17 1.35 -1.04
CA PHE A 60 -0.90 0.40 -1.32
C PHE A 60 -0.67 -0.35 -2.63
N PRO A 61 -1.06 -1.63 -2.71
CA PRO A 61 -1.13 -2.34 -3.98
C PRO A 61 -2.13 -1.64 -4.91
N ASP A 62 -1.83 -1.62 -6.21
CA ASP A 62 -2.73 -1.07 -7.22
C ASP A 62 -4.04 -1.88 -7.32
N PRO A 63 -5.14 -1.29 -7.82
CA PRO A 63 -6.44 -1.96 -7.90
C PRO A 63 -6.42 -3.29 -8.67
N ASP A 64 -5.61 -3.38 -9.73
CA ASP A 64 -5.45 -4.62 -10.50
C ASP A 64 -4.75 -5.69 -9.68
N SER A 65 -3.68 -5.34 -8.95
CA SER A 65 -3.01 -6.23 -8.01
C SER A 65 -3.94 -6.69 -6.88
N LEU A 66 -4.78 -5.82 -6.33
CA LEU A 66 -5.77 -6.21 -5.30
C LEU A 66 -6.79 -7.21 -5.86
N ARG A 67 -7.30 -6.99 -7.08
CA ARG A 67 -8.20 -7.94 -7.75
C ARG A 67 -7.53 -9.28 -8.04
N GLY A 68 -6.24 -9.26 -8.40
CA GLY A 68 -5.46 -10.48 -8.60
C GLY A 68 -5.21 -11.23 -7.29
N LEU A 69 -4.78 -10.52 -6.25
CA LEU A 69 -4.62 -11.07 -4.90
C LEU A 69 -5.91 -11.67 -4.36
N SER A 70 -7.05 -11.03 -4.58
CA SER A 70 -8.35 -11.58 -4.18
C SER A 70 -8.62 -12.94 -4.83
N ARG A 71 -8.31 -13.08 -6.12
CA ARG A 71 -8.44 -14.35 -6.84
C ARG A 71 -7.45 -15.42 -6.36
N GLY A 72 -6.17 -15.07 -6.17
CA GLY A 72 -5.14 -16.04 -5.81
C GLY A 72 -5.16 -16.44 -4.33
N THR A 73 -5.49 -15.51 -3.44
CA THR A 73 -5.54 -15.76 -1.99
C THR A 73 -6.92 -16.24 -1.54
N GLY A 74 -7.98 -15.90 -2.27
CA GLY A 74 -9.37 -16.21 -1.91
C GLY A 74 -10.01 -15.23 -0.91
N HIS A 75 -9.29 -14.18 -0.50
CA HIS A 75 -9.82 -13.15 0.39
C HIS A 75 -10.60 -12.08 -0.38
N SER A 76 -11.51 -11.40 0.30
CA SER A 76 -12.20 -10.23 -0.27
C SER A 76 -11.21 -9.08 -0.50
N ILE A 77 -11.52 -8.20 -1.46
CA ILE A 77 -10.72 -7.00 -1.71
C ILE A 77 -10.66 -6.12 -0.46
N GLU A 78 -11.77 -6.02 0.29
CA GLU A 78 -11.83 -5.26 1.53
C GLU A 78 -10.86 -5.81 2.58
N THR A 79 -10.85 -7.13 2.80
CA THR A 79 -9.91 -7.76 3.74
C THR A 79 -8.46 -7.49 3.34
N LEU A 80 -8.14 -7.59 2.04
CA LEU A 80 -6.81 -7.30 1.52
C LEU A 80 -6.42 -5.83 1.68
N LEU A 81 -7.38 -4.91 1.50
CA LEU A 81 -7.16 -3.48 1.65
C LEU A 81 -6.92 -3.11 3.13
N ARG A 82 -7.72 -3.66 4.05
CA ARG A 82 -7.54 -3.51 5.50
C ARG A 82 -6.18 -4.06 5.94
N ALA A 83 -5.81 -5.25 5.45
CA ALA A 83 -4.50 -5.85 5.72
C ALA A 83 -3.34 -5.00 5.17
N ALA A 84 -3.49 -4.43 3.98
CA ALA A 84 -2.50 -3.50 3.40
C ALA A 84 -2.38 -2.20 4.21
N ALA A 85 -3.50 -1.66 4.71
CA ALA A 85 -3.49 -0.49 5.58
C ALA A 85 -2.76 -0.77 6.90
N ARG A 86 -2.98 -1.95 7.52
CA ARG A 86 -2.22 -2.39 8.69
C ARG A 86 -0.73 -2.54 8.39
N SER A 87 -0.37 -3.12 7.23
CA SER A 87 1.03 -3.20 6.78
C SER A 87 1.70 -1.83 6.60
N LEU A 88 0.92 -0.76 6.41
CA LEU A 88 1.39 0.63 6.33
C LEU A 88 1.39 1.34 7.69
N GLY A 89 1.06 0.63 8.78
CA GLY A 89 0.97 1.20 10.13
C GLY A 89 -0.30 2.04 10.37
N LEU A 90 -1.31 1.93 9.50
CA LEU A 90 -2.58 2.60 9.71
C LEU A 90 -3.43 1.80 10.69
N THR A 91 -3.98 2.47 11.70
CA THR A 91 -4.98 1.89 12.59
C THR A 91 -6.28 1.70 11.81
N VAL A 92 -6.59 0.47 11.45
CA VAL A 92 -7.85 0.10 10.80
C VAL A 92 -8.80 -0.34 11.90
N GLY A 93 -9.87 0.41 12.11
CA GLY A 93 -10.97 -0.06 12.96
C GLY A 93 -11.65 -1.24 12.28
N ASP A 94 -11.64 -2.40 12.92
CA ASP A 94 -12.52 -3.49 12.55
C ASP A 94 -13.96 -3.17 12.93
N ASP A 95 -14.90 -3.96 12.41
CA ASP A 95 -16.30 -3.87 12.80
C ASP A 95 -16.35 -3.81 14.33
N ASN A 96 -16.70 -2.62 14.78
CA ASN A 96 -16.46 -2.18 16.13
C ASN A 96 -17.32 -3.09 17.03
N ASP A 97 -16.79 -3.70 18.08
CA ASP A 97 -17.65 -4.34 19.09
C ASP A 97 -18.59 -3.30 19.75
N SER A 98 -18.30 -2.00 19.54
CA SER A 98 -19.18 -0.88 19.83
C SER A 98 -19.97 -0.35 18.63
N ALA A 99 -20.02 -1.08 17.51
CA ALA A 99 -20.78 -0.68 16.33
C ALA A 99 -22.27 -0.82 16.66
N ILE A 100 -23.01 0.26 16.48
CA ILE A 100 -24.46 0.24 16.67
C ILE A 100 -25.05 -0.44 15.44
N ILE A 101 -25.39 -1.72 15.60
CA ILE A 101 -26.12 -2.48 14.58
C ILE A 101 -27.61 -2.18 14.72
N VAL A 102 -28.19 -1.54 13.71
CA VAL A 102 -29.64 -1.38 13.60
C VAL A 102 -30.18 -2.52 12.74
N ALA A 103 -30.70 -3.56 13.38
CA ALA A 103 -31.28 -4.70 12.68
C ALA A 103 -32.41 -4.24 11.74
N GLY A 104 -32.40 -4.73 10.49
CA GLY A 104 -33.41 -4.36 9.49
C GLY A 104 -33.26 -2.96 8.90
N ALA A 105 -32.17 -2.23 9.15
CA ALA A 105 -31.96 -0.88 8.61
C ALA A 105 -32.02 -0.82 7.07
N SER A 106 -31.69 -1.91 6.38
CA SER A 106 -31.80 -2.03 4.92
C SER A 106 -33.24 -2.14 4.42
N GLU A 107 -34.18 -2.57 5.26
CA GLU A 107 -35.60 -2.72 4.91
C GLU A 107 -36.42 -1.46 5.24
N LEU A 108 -35.81 -0.50 5.93
CA LEU A 108 -36.44 0.77 6.25
C LEU A 108 -36.75 1.58 4.98
N PRO A 109 -37.90 2.28 4.94
CA PRO A 109 -38.17 3.29 3.93
C PRO A 109 -37.07 4.35 3.89
N ASP A 110 -36.84 4.95 2.72
CA ASP A 110 -35.77 5.95 2.52
C ASP A 110 -35.81 7.09 3.55
N SER A 111 -37.01 7.61 3.84
CA SER A 111 -37.21 8.65 4.84
C SER A 111 -36.75 8.25 6.24
N ALA A 112 -36.95 6.99 6.64
CA ALA A 112 -36.51 6.47 7.93
C ALA A 112 -34.99 6.24 7.96
N ARG A 113 -34.40 5.78 6.86
CA ARG A 113 -32.94 5.65 6.74
C ARG A 113 -32.23 6.98 6.85
N ASP A 114 -32.76 8.03 6.21
CA ASP A 114 -32.15 9.34 6.23
C ASP A 114 -32.27 10.01 7.60
N ALA A 115 -33.39 9.81 8.31
CA ALA A 115 -33.53 10.22 9.70
C ALA A 115 -32.48 9.54 10.61
N VAL A 116 -32.29 8.22 10.46
CA VAL A 116 -31.28 7.48 11.23
C VAL A 116 -29.86 7.99 10.93
N LYS A 117 -29.53 8.22 9.65
CA LYS A 117 -28.22 8.79 9.27
C LYS A 117 -27.99 10.16 9.90
N SER A 118 -28.99 11.03 9.90
CA SER A 118 -28.89 12.36 10.49
C SER A 118 -28.60 12.30 11.99
N VAL A 119 -29.30 11.44 12.73
CA VAL A 119 -29.04 11.24 14.17
C VAL A 119 -27.63 10.69 14.40
N VAL A 120 -27.19 9.72 13.60
CA VAL A 120 -25.83 9.15 13.73
C VAL A 120 -24.76 10.21 13.45
N GLN A 121 -24.95 11.07 12.44
CA GLN A 121 -24.03 12.15 12.13
C GLN A 121 -23.88 13.14 13.29
N GLU A 122 -24.99 13.55 13.90
CA GLU A 122 -24.97 14.42 15.08
C GLU A 122 -24.26 13.77 16.28
N LEU A 123 -24.52 12.48 16.53
CA LEU A 123 -23.85 11.74 17.60
C LEU A 123 -22.33 11.64 17.36
N VAL A 124 -21.91 11.44 16.11
CA VAL A 124 -20.48 11.43 15.74
C VAL A 124 -19.85 12.80 15.95
N GLN A 125 -20.55 13.87 15.55
CA GLN A 125 -20.10 15.24 15.74
C GLN A 125 -19.89 15.54 17.23
N LEU A 126 -20.90 15.29 18.07
CA LEU A 126 -20.82 15.50 19.52
C LEU A 126 -19.72 14.65 20.18
N ALA A 127 -19.56 13.40 19.74
CA ALA A 127 -18.49 12.53 20.24
C ALA A 127 -17.10 13.02 19.83
N SER A 128 -16.95 13.67 18.67
CA SER A 128 -15.69 14.25 18.23
C SER A 128 -15.32 15.49 19.06
N GLU A 129 -16.29 16.36 19.32
CA GLU A 129 -16.13 17.56 20.16
C GLU A 129 -15.74 17.20 21.60
N ALA A 130 -16.40 16.18 22.17
CA ALA A 130 -16.07 15.69 23.51
C ALA A 130 -14.65 15.11 23.62
N ARG A 131 -14.10 14.57 22.53
CA ARG A 131 -12.70 14.10 22.47
C ARG A 131 -11.72 15.25 22.36
N HIS A 132 -12.05 16.31 21.61
CA HIS A 132 -11.21 17.50 21.48
C HIS A 132 -11.21 18.38 22.74
N ALA A 133 -12.33 18.44 23.47
CA ALA A 133 -12.40 19.19 24.73
C ALA A 133 -11.57 18.57 25.87
N LYS A 134 -11.12 17.32 25.74
CA LYS A 134 -10.30 16.62 26.73
C LYS A 134 -8.79 16.75 26.52
N ASP A 135 -8.35 17.45 25.48
CA ASP A 135 -6.94 17.78 25.25
C ASP A 135 -6.69 19.23 25.69
N PRO A 136 -6.24 19.50 26.94
CA PRO A 136 -5.84 20.83 27.34
C PRO A 136 -4.49 21.12 26.67
N ARG A 137 -4.52 21.51 25.40
CA ARG A 137 -3.43 22.32 24.87
C ARG A 137 -3.29 23.52 25.79
N THR A 138 -2.15 23.56 26.48
CA THR A 138 -1.67 24.70 27.23
C THR A 138 -1.68 25.89 26.27
N GLU A 139 -2.67 26.77 26.41
CA GLU A 139 -2.61 28.12 25.89
C GLU A 139 -1.50 28.83 26.67
N GLU A 140 -0.32 28.94 26.07
CA GLU A 140 0.63 29.97 26.51
C GLU A 140 0.04 31.34 26.15
N PRO A 141 0.09 32.32 27.08
CA PRO A 141 -0.50 33.64 26.87
C PRO A 141 0.26 34.43 25.80
N PRO A 142 -0.39 35.37 25.10
CA PRO A 142 0.25 36.17 24.08
C PRO A 142 1.23 37.15 24.73
N HIS A 143 2.54 36.94 24.51
CA HIS A 143 3.53 37.94 24.83
C HIS A 143 3.51 39.04 23.76
N ASP A 144 2.86 40.14 24.08
CA ASP A 144 3.11 41.45 23.48
C ASP A 144 4.60 41.81 23.65
N GLN A 145 5.33 41.95 22.54
CA GLN A 145 6.44 42.89 22.42
C GLN A 145 6.41 43.56 21.05
N GLN A 146 5.95 44.80 21.04
CA GLN A 146 6.13 45.75 19.95
C GLN A 146 7.55 46.32 19.93
N ALA A 147 8.05 46.47 18.70
CA ALA A 147 8.80 47.61 18.13
C ALA A 147 10.30 47.82 18.43
N ALA A 148 11.10 47.64 17.37
CA ALA A 148 12.07 48.61 16.83
C ALA A 148 12.45 48.19 15.38
N VAL A 149 11.85 48.77 14.33
CA VAL A 149 12.39 49.85 13.48
C VAL A 149 13.78 49.56 12.88
N GLY A 150 13.86 49.40 11.55
CA GLY A 150 15.14 49.41 10.82
C GLY A 150 15.10 48.98 9.35
N SER A 151 14.62 49.87 8.47
CA SER A 151 14.90 50.09 7.04
C SER A 151 15.66 49.08 6.15
N ASN A 152 15.00 48.73 5.03
CA ASN A 152 15.43 48.74 3.60
C ASN A 152 16.90 48.54 3.19
N HIS A 153 17.16 47.56 2.31
CA HIS A 153 17.82 47.66 0.97
C HIS A 153 18.12 46.23 0.44
N ALA A 154 17.61 45.84 -0.73
CA ALA A 154 18.23 46.01 -2.06
C ALA A 154 19.46 45.12 -2.30
N GLY A 155 19.32 44.18 -3.25
CA GLY A 155 20.41 43.63 -4.05
C GLY A 155 21.31 42.59 -3.38
N GLN A 156 21.25 41.34 -3.84
CA GLN A 156 22.25 40.79 -4.76
C GLN A 156 22.14 39.27 -4.84
N GLU A 157 21.96 38.80 -6.07
CA GLU A 157 22.38 37.48 -6.51
C GLU A 157 23.85 37.26 -6.17
N GLN A 158 24.17 36.15 -5.50
CA GLN A 158 25.49 35.53 -5.62
C GLN A 158 25.33 34.03 -5.87
N LYS A 159 25.39 33.70 -7.16
CA LYS A 159 26.00 32.48 -7.68
C LYS A 159 27.29 32.17 -6.92
N THR A 160 27.30 31.07 -6.17
CA THR A 160 28.48 30.22 -6.02
C THR A 160 28.00 28.78 -5.97
N GLY A 161 28.20 28.04 -7.07
CA GLY A 161 28.39 26.60 -6.98
C GLY A 161 29.89 26.31 -7.06
N PRO A 162 30.32 25.05 -6.94
CA PRO A 162 29.94 24.06 -5.93
C PRO A 162 31.18 23.58 -5.16
N LEU A 163 31.08 23.33 -3.86
CA LEU A 163 32.11 22.54 -3.16
C LEU A 163 31.67 21.08 -3.16
N MET A 164 32.17 20.33 -4.13
CA MET A 164 31.99 18.88 -4.23
C MET A 164 32.72 18.17 -3.08
N ASP A 165 32.00 17.29 -2.39
CA ASP A 165 32.54 16.25 -1.53
C ASP A 165 32.83 15.00 -2.40
N PRO A 166 34.07 14.46 -2.43
CA PRO A 166 34.46 13.42 -3.38
C PRO A 166 34.31 12.01 -2.77
N THR A 167 33.10 11.46 -2.77
CA THR A 167 32.89 10.04 -2.38
C THR A 167 31.85 9.26 -3.21
N TRP A 168 31.46 9.76 -4.39
CA TRP A 168 30.47 9.09 -5.26
C TRP A 168 30.96 8.62 -6.65
N GLN A 169 32.27 8.40 -6.84
CA GLN A 169 32.82 8.00 -8.15
C GLN A 169 32.98 6.50 -8.41
N GLU A 170 32.36 5.60 -7.64
CA GLU A 170 32.58 4.14 -7.84
C GLU A 170 31.33 3.30 -8.17
N TYR A 171 30.21 3.91 -8.58
CA TYR A 171 28.97 3.17 -8.92
C TYR A 171 28.31 3.56 -10.25
N ARG A 172 29.08 4.01 -11.24
CA ARG A 172 28.55 4.31 -12.60
C ARG A 172 29.29 3.68 -13.77
N GLU A 173 30.09 2.64 -13.52
CA GLU A 173 30.70 1.86 -14.60
C GLU A 173 30.58 0.36 -14.30
N THR A 174 29.42 -0.23 -14.61
CA THR A 174 29.32 -1.55 -15.27
C THR A 174 27.89 -1.76 -15.77
N LYS A 175 27.76 -2.31 -16.99
CA LYS A 175 26.53 -2.71 -17.70
C LYS A 175 25.79 -1.64 -18.52
N THR A 176 26.51 -1.07 -19.50
CA THR A 176 25.94 -0.80 -20.83
C THR A 176 26.84 -1.40 -21.91
N THR A 177 26.96 -2.73 -21.92
CA THR A 177 27.52 -3.48 -23.07
C THR A 177 26.99 -4.91 -23.01
N SER A 178 25.75 -5.11 -23.47
CA SER A 178 25.16 -6.42 -23.78
C SER A 178 23.79 -6.20 -24.42
N ALA A 179 23.77 -5.47 -25.53
CA ALA A 179 22.57 -5.30 -26.35
C ALA A 179 22.92 -5.16 -27.84
N ALA A 180 24.16 -4.73 -28.16
CA ALA A 180 24.68 -4.74 -29.51
C ALA A 180 25.20 -6.13 -29.95
N ASP A 181 25.79 -6.91 -29.04
CA ASP A 181 26.32 -8.25 -29.38
C ASP A 181 25.22 -9.32 -29.58
N ASP A 182 24.08 -9.18 -28.91
CA ASP A 182 22.96 -10.12 -29.05
C ASP A 182 22.20 -9.95 -30.38
N ALA A 183 22.25 -8.75 -30.98
CA ALA A 183 21.59 -8.48 -32.26
C ALA A 183 22.34 -9.10 -33.46
N GLU A 184 23.68 -9.16 -33.43
CA GLU A 184 24.46 -9.81 -34.48
C GLU A 184 24.35 -11.34 -34.46
N ALA A 185 24.20 -11.95 -33.27
CA ALA A 185 24.04 -13.40 -33.14
C ALA A 185 22.73 -13.90 -33.77
N ILE A 186 21.64 -13.13 -33.63
CA ILE A 186 20.32 -13.49 -34.17
C ILE A 186 20.32 -13.40 -35.71
N ILE A 187 20.94 -12.37 -36.30
CA ILE A 187 21.03 -12.21 -37.75
C ILE A 187 21.88 -13.32 -38.40
N ARG A 188 22.94 -13.77 -37.72
CA ARG A 188 23.81 -14.86 -38.21
C ARG A 188 23.12 -16.23 -38.21
N GLN A 189 22.23 -16.47 -37.24
CA GLN A 189 21.49 -17.72 -37.15
C GLN A 189 20.40 -17.82 -38.24
N SER A 190 19.67 -16.73 -38.52
CA SER A 190 18.65 -16.71 -39.58
C SER A 190 19.21 -16.89 -41.00
N ARG A 191 20.47 -16.49 -41.26
CA ARG A 191 21.11 -16.70 -42.56
C ARG A 191 21.52 -18.16 -42.80
N LYS A 192 21.83 -18.90 -41.73
CA LYS A 192 22.21 -20.33 -41.80
C LYS A 192 21.01 -21.26 -42.04
N ASP A 193 19.81 -20.86 -41.61
CA ASP A 193 18.59 -21.64 -41.81
C ASP A 193 17.99 -21.45 -43.22
N GLN A 194 18.32 -20.36 -43.92
CA GLN A 194 17.85 -20.10 -45.28
C GLN A 194 18.59 -20.93 -46.35
N GLU A 195 19.82 -21.37 -46.09
CA GLU A 195 20.60 -22.25 -46.98
C GLU A 195 20.29 -23.75 -46.83
N ARG A 196 19.47 -24.14 -45.84
CA ARG A 196 19.12 -25.55 -45.56
C ARG A 196 17.79 -26.02 -46.16
N ARG A 197 17.12 -25.19 -46.97
CA ARG A 197 15.91 -25.61 -47.69
C ARG A 197 16.29 -26.26 -49.03
N PRO A 198 16.07 -27.57 -49.22
CA PRO A 198 16.15 -28.16 -50.55
C PRO A 198 15.01 -27.62 -51.42
N ALA A 199 15.33 -27.34 -52.68
CA ALA A 199 14.36 -26.98 -53.71
C ALA A 199 13.51 -28.22 -54.04
N GLU A 200 12.20 -28.13 -53.78
CA GLU A 200 11.17 -28.91 -54.47
C GLU A 200 10.54 -28.04 -55.55
#